data_AF-A0A7S3I8E6-F1
#
_entry.id   AF-A0A7S3I8E6-F1
#
_cell.length_a   1.000
_cell.length_b   1.000
_cell.length_c   1.000
_cell.angle_alpha   90.00
_cell.angle_beta   90.00
_cell.angle_gamma   90.00
#
_symmetry.space_group_name_H-M   'P 1'
#
loop_
_entity.id
_entity.type
_entity.pdbx_description
1 polymer ?
#
loop_
_entity_poly.entity_id
_entity_poly.type
_entity_poly.pdbx_seq_one_letter_code
_entity_poly.pdbx_strand_id
1 'polypeptide(L)'
;CTVRYPNIWICLNDECSFKGCGRYQNRHSLEHFKQKNHPLFLNPANLCVWCLECEKEVYDSESEAASGILIPLRTHFTTSDRYSPRKITTNKKKGLTGLSNLGNTCFM
;
A
#
# COMPACT_ATOMS: atom_id res chain seq x y z
N CYS A 1 16.97 14.37 -0.35
CA CYS A 1 16.32 14.02 0.94
C CYS A 1 16.97 12.75 1.52
N THR A 2 17.17 12.66 2.84
CA THR A 2 17.76 11.49 3.52
C THR A 2 16.72 10.54 4.13
N VAL A 3 15.43 10.76 3.88
CA VAL A 3 14.36 9.93 4.46
C VAL A 3 14.47 8.49 3.99
N ARG A 4 14.34 7.57 4.96
CA ARG A 4 14.38 6.13 4.79
C ARG A 4 13.10 5.52 5.34
N TYR A 5 12.94 4.21 5.10
CA TYR A 5 11.95 3.41 5.81
C TYR A 5 12.04 3.68 7.33
N PRO A 6 10.91 3.84 8.05
CA PRO A 6 9.52 3.61 7.64
C PRO A 6 8.78 4.85 7.10
N ASN A 7 9.46 5.98 6.85
CA ASN A 7 8.82 7.27 6.55
C ASN A 7 8.71 7.60 5.05
N ILE A 8 8.75 6.57 4.19
CA ILE A 8 8.65 6.70 2.73
C ILE A 8 7.18 6.59 2.31
N TRP A 9 6.83 7.33 1.27
CA TRP A 9 5.51 7.35 0.63
C TRP A 9 5.69 7.14 -0.87
N ILE A 10 4.93 6.19 -1.42
CA ILE A 10 5.01 5.76 -2.82
C ILE A 10 3.77 6.28 -3.54
N CYS A 11 3.93 6.91 -4.70
CA CYS A 11 2.81 7.34 -5.51
C CYS A 11 2.07 6.12 -6.08
N LEU A 12 0.73 6.14 -6.08
CA LEU A 12 -0.11 5.04 -6.58
C LEU A 12 -0.67 5.28 -7.99
N ASN A 13 -0.21 6.31 -8.69
CA ASN A 13 -0.61 6.54 -10.08
C ASN A 13 0.11 5.53 -11.00
N ASP A 14 -0.60 4.85 -11.90
CA ASP A 14 -0.10 3.70 -12.67
C ASP A 14 1.27 3.91 -13.34
N GLU A 15 1.48 5.07 -13.97
CA GLU A 15 2.73 5.37 -14.70
C GLU A 15 3.74 6.18 -13.87
N CYS A 16 3.67 6.08 -12.53
CA CYS A 16 4.50 6.88 -11.63
C CYS A 16 5.35 6.04 -10.67
N SER A 17 6.67 6.12 -10.80
CA SER A 17 7.62 5.47 -9.88
C SER A 17 8.12 6.38 -8.75
N PHE A 18 7.38 7.46 -8.45
CA PHE A 18 7.80 8.42 -7.44
C PHE A 18 7.77 7.82 -6.03
N LYS A 19 8.84 8.09 -5.27
CA LYS A 19 8.95 7.80 -3.85
C LYS A 19 9.49 9.02 -3.12
N GLY A 20 8.80 9.45 -2.08
CA GLY A 20 9.11 10.66 -1.34
C GLY A 20 8.91 10.50 0.16
N CYS A 21 9.28 11.52 0.91
CA CYS A 21 8.95 11.60 2.32
C CYS A 21 7.54 12.17 2.50
N GLY A 22 6.92 11.80 3.62
CA GLY A 22 5.54 12.18 3.93
C GLY A 22 5.35 13.68 4.13
N ARG A 23 4.09 14.08 4.29
CA ARG A 23 3.67 15.49 4.44
C ARG A 23 4.35 16.25 5.58
N TYR A 24 4.79 15.54 6.63
CA TYR A 24 5.40 16.14 7.82
C TYR A 24 6.91 16.34 7.73
N GLN A 25 7.60 15.68 6.79
CA GLN A 25 9.05 15.75 6.66
C GLN A 25 9.39 16.17 5.25
N ASN A 26 10.07 17.32 5.04
CA ASN A 26 10.59 17.80 3.75
C ASN A 26 9.59 17.84 2.55
N ARG A 27 8.31 17.51 2.73
CA ARG A 27 7.16 17.71 1.83
C ARG A 27 7.32 17.24 0.37
N HIS A 28 8.21 16.30 0.07
CA HIS A 28 8.43 15.84 -1.32
C HIS A 28 7.17 15.22 -1.94
N SER A 29 6.37 14.44 -1.19
CA SER A 29 5.09 13.94 -1.73
C SER A 29 4.10 15.06 -2.05
N LEU A 30 4.12 16.15 -1.27
CA LEU A 30 3.26 17.31 -1.53
C LEU A 30 3.71 18.10 -2.75
N GLU A 31 5.03 18.29 -2.92
CA GLU A 31 5.58 18.92 -4.11
C GLU A 31 5.27 18.10 -5.37
N HIS A 32 5.44 16.77 -5.30
CA HIS A 32 5.06 15.86 -6.39
C HIS A 32 3.58 15.99 -6.76
N PHE A 33 2.69 16.00 -5.77
CA PHE A 33 1.27 16.24 -6.00
C PHE A 33 1.00 17.57 -6.70
N LYS A 34 1.66 18.66 -6.30
CA LYS A 34 1.49 19.97 -6.95
C LYS A 34 1.98 19.99 -8.41
N GLN A 35 3.03 19.24 -8.74
CA GLN A 35 3.60 19.22 -10.09
C GLN A 35 2.88 18.27 -11.04
N LYS A 36 2.42 17.12 -10.53
CA LYS A 36 1.88 16.02 -11.35
C LYS A 36 0.39 15.78 -11.14
N ASN A 37 -0.21 16.37 -10.12
CA ASN A 37 -1.59 16.13 -9.71
C ASN A 37 -1.87 14.65 -9.41
N HIS A 38 -0.92 13.94 -8.78
CA HIS A 38 -1.12 12.56 -8.31
C HIS A 38 -1.48 12.58 -6.82
N PRO A 39 -2.75 12.38 -6.43
CA PRO A 39 -3.19 12.63 -5.05
C PRO A 39 -2.94 11.45 -4.09
N LEU A 40 -2.81 10.22 -4.60
CA LEU A 40 -2.76 9.01 -3.77
C LEU A 40 -1.33 8.54 -3.51
N PHE A 41 -1.03 8.31 -2.22
CA PHE A 41 0.26 7.80 -1.78
C PHE A 41 0.10 6.69 -0.74
N LEU A 42 0.92 5.64 -0.86
CA LEU A 42 1.00 4.52 0.07
C LEU A 42 2.23 4.65 0.97
N ASN A 43 2.05 4.48 2.28
CA ASN A 43 3.14 4.19 3.19
C ASN A 43 3.29 2.66 3.33
N PRO A 44 4.38 2.05 2.85
CA PRO A 44 4.57 0.62 2.88
C PRO A 44 4.83 0.07 4.30
N ALA A 45 5.18 0.91 5.28
CA ALA A 45 5.45 0.47 6.65
C ALA A 45 4.17 0.06 7.41
N ASN A 46 3.03 0.64 7.05
CA ASN A 46 1.75 0.40 7.72
C ASN A 46 0.58 0.20 6.73
N LEU A 47 0.85 0.14 5.43
CA LEU A 47 -0.14 0.01 4.36
C LEU A 47 -1.22 1.10 4.41
N CYS A 48 -0.87 2.28 4.92
CA CYS A 48 -1.74 3.45 4.98
C CYS A 48 -1.75 4.15 3.62
N VAL A 49 -2.93 4.39 3.06
CA VAL A 49 -3.08 5.19 1.84
C VAL A 49 -3.59 6.57 2.22
N TRP A 50 -2.87 7.59 1.79
CA TRP A 50 -3.22 8.98 2.02
C TRP A 50 -3.58 9.67 0.71
N CYS A 51 -4.71 10.39 0.72
CA CYS A 51 -5.09 11.29 -0.35
C CYS A 51 -4.67 12.72 0.02
N LEU A 52 -3.74 13.31 -0.73
CA LEU A 52 -3.32 14.70 -0.54
C LEU A 52 -4.37 15.72 -0.98
N GLU A 53 -5.29 15.34 -1.87
CA GLU A 53 -6.39 16.21 -2.29
C GLU A 53 -7.51 16.25 -1.23
N CYS A 54 -7.93 15.09 -0.71
CA CYS A 54 -8.97 15.01 0.32
C CYS A 54 -8.43 15.30 1.74
N GLU A 55 -7.11 15.41 1.88
CA GLU A 55 -6.42 15.56 3.17
C GLU A 55 -6.83 14.52 4.22
N LYS A 56 -7.09 13.28 3.78
CA LYS A 56 -7.49 12.17 4.66
C LYS A 56 -6.86 10.83 4.24
N GLU A 57 -6.85 9.91 5.20
CA GLU A 57 -6.57 8.49 4.94
C GLU A 57 -7.73 7.87 4.17
N VAL A 58 -7.42 7.00 3.21
CA VAL A 58 -8.40 6.29 2.38
C VAL A 58 -8.47 4.84 2.84
N TYR A 59 -9.67 4.39 3.15
CA TYR A 59 -9.93 3.01 3.56
C TYR A 59 -10.57 2.18 2.44
N ASP A 60 -10.42 0.86 2.51
CA ASP A 60 -10.93 -0.11 1.53
C ASP A 60 -12.43 0.11 1.21
N SER A 61 -13.22 0.53 2.21
CA SER A 61 -14.67 0.75 2.07
C SER A 61 -15.05 2.03 1.33
N GLU A 62 -14.12 2.95 1.08
CA GLU A 62 -14.41 4.27 0.53
C GLU A 62 -14.02 4.44 -0.94
N SER A 63 -13.30 3.47 -1.54
CA SER A 63 -12.84 3.58 -2.93
C SER A 63 -12.56 2.22 -3.55
N GLU A 64 -13.19 1.94 -4.70
CA GLU A 64 -12.92 0.75 -5.53
C GLU A 64 -11.44 0.68 -5.95
N ALA A 65 -10.82 1.83 -6.24
CA ALA A 65 -9.40 1.92 -6.59
C ALA A 65 -8.50 1.57 -5.40
N ALA A 66 -8.86 2.04 -4.19
CA ALA A 66 -8.14 1.66 -2.97
C ALA A 66 -8.35 0.18 -2.63
N SER A 67 -9.56 -0.35 -2.82
CA SER A 67 -9.87 -1.78 -2.66
C SER A 67 -9.01 -2.67 -3.56
N GLY A 68 -8.83 -2.29 -4.83
CA GLY A 68 -8.00 -3.04 -5.78
C GLY A 68 -6.51 -3.15 -5.39
N ILE A 69 -6.00 -2.21 -4.60
CA ILE A 69 -4.59 -2.17 -4.17
C ILE A 69 -4.43 -2.67 -2.72
N LEU A 70 -5.28 -2.20 -1.81
CA LEU A 70 -5.18 -2.45 -0.38
C LEU A 70 -5.61 -3.87 -0.01
N ILE A 71 -6.64 -4.44 -0.66
CA ILE A 71 -7.09 -5.79 -0.35
C ILE A 71 -6.00 -6.81 -0.70
N PRO A 72 -5.41 -6.80 -1.92
CA PRO A 72 -4.29 -7.70 -2.23
C PRO A 72 -3.08 -7.48 -1.32
N LEU A 73 -2.66 -6.23 -1.08
CA LEU A 73 -1.52 -5.98 -0.20
C LEU A 73 -1.79 -6.55 1.19
N ARG A 74 -2.97 -6.29 1.78
CA ARG A 74 -3.30 -6.78 3.12
C ARG A 74 -3.42 -8.30 3.17
N THR A 75 -3.97 -8.96 2.15
CA THR A 75 -4.02 -10.44 2.14
C THR A 75 -2.63 -11.06 2.04
N HIS A 76 -1.73 -10.50 1.23
CA HIS A 76 -0.36 -11.00 1.08
C HIS A 76 0.54 -10.75 2.29
N PHE A 77 0.33 -9.68 3.06
CA PHE A 77 1.14 -9.34 4.24
C PHE A 77 0.63 -9.97 5.56
N THR A 78 -0.48 -10.73 5.57
CA THR A 78 -1.05 -11.33 6.81
C THR A 78 -0.32 -12.55 7.38
N THR A 79 0.90 -12.86 6.93
CA THR A 79 1.70 -13.98 7.50
C THR A 79 2.67 -13.56 8.62
N SER A 80 2.68 -12.30 9.05
CA SER A 80 3.42 -11.90 10.25
C SER A 80 2.57 -11.03 11.17
N ASP A 81 2.26 -11.58 12.34
CA ASP A 81 1.79 -10.91 13.55
C ASP A 81 2.13 -9.41 13.61
N ARG A 82 1.07 -8.56 13.66
CA ARG A 82 0.97 -7.23 14.35
C ARG A 82 -0.05 -6.24 13.76
N TYR A 83 -1.04 -6.69 12.97
CA TYR A 83 -2.23 -5.88 12.72
C TYR A 83 -3.47 -6.77 12.61
N SER A 84 -4.35 -6.73 13.63
CA SER A 84 -5.61 -7.47 13.62
C SER A 84 -6.50 -6.95 12.49
N PRO A 85 -6.76 -7.74 11.43
CA PRO A 85 -7.75 -7.37 10.44
C PRO A 85 -9.12 -7.52 11.12
N ARG A 86 -9.94 -6.47 11.14
CA ARG A 86 -11.37 -6.64 11.40
C ARG A 86 -11.89 -7.64 10.36
N LYS A 87 -12.50 -8.73 10.84
CA LYS A 87 -12.99 -9.83 10.02
C LYS A 87 -14.00 -9.32 9.00
N ILE A 88 -13.59 -9.18 7.73
CA ILE A 88 -14.53 -9.12 6.61
C ILE A 88 -15.06 -10.55 6.44
N THR A 89 -16.33 -10.75 6.80
CA THR A 89 -17.05 -12.01 6.63
C THR A 89 -17.37 -12.21 5.14
N THR A 90 -16.39 -12.61 4.34
CA THR A 90 -16.66 -13.21 3.03
C THR A 90 -16.40 -14.70 3.13
N ASN A 91 -17.48 -15.45 3.07
CA ASN A 91 -17.53 -16.90 3.00
C ASN A 91 -16.90 -17.39 1.69
N LYS A 92 -15.56 -17.38 1.61
CA LYS A 92 -14.79 -17.97 0.50
C LYS A 92 -13.99 -19.13 1.08
N LYS A 93 -14.39 -20.36 0.71
CA LYS A 93 -13.72 -21.59 1.11
C LYS A 93 -12.23 -21.48 0.77
N LYS A 94 -11.37 -21.57 1.78
CA LYS A 94 -9.91 -21.57 1.64
C LYS A 94 -9.49 -22.91 1.03
N GLY A 95 -9.14 -22.93 -0.25
CA GLY A 95 -8.44 -24.04 -0.88
C GLY A 95 -6.93 -23.80 -0.85
N LEU A 96 -6.14 -24.87 -0.63
CA LEU A 96 -4.70 -24.87 -0.83
C LEU A 96 -4.42 -24.89 -2.34
N THR A 97 -4.05 -23.77 -2.93
CA THR A 97 -3.57 -23.74 -4.31
C THR A 97 -2.04 -23.76 -4.29
N GLY A 98 -1.42 -24.66 -5.05
CA GLY A 98 0.03 -24.86 -5.09
C GLY A 98 0.79 -23.63 -5.58
N LEU A 99 2.00 -23.44 -5.05
CA LEU A 99 2.93 -22.38 -5.45
C LEU A 99 3.47 -22.66 -6.85
N SER A 100 3.44 -21.66 -7.73
CA SER A 100 4.12 -21.71 -9.02
C SER A 100 5.64 -21.67 -8.78
N ASN A 101 6.35 -22.66 -9.30
CA ASN A 101 7.78 -22.83 -9.08
C ASN A 101 8.58 -21.83 -9.93
N LEU A 102 8.99 -20.71 -9.33
CA LEU A 102 10.05 -19.85 -9.86
C LEU A 102 11.36 -20.45 -9.38
N GLY A 103 12.07 -21.17 -10.27
CA GLY A 103 13.19 -22.06 -9.97
C GLY A 103 14.09 -21.68 -8.77
N ASN A 104 14.47 -22.72 -8.02
CA ASN A 104 15.23 -22.77 -6.74
C ASN A 104 14.44 -22.90 -5.43
N THR A 105 13.14 -23.22 -5.46
CA THR A 105 12.34 -23.40 -4.23
C THR A 105 12.32 -24.85 -3.68
N CYS A 106 13.27 -25.72 -4.03
CA CYS A 106 13.20 -27.16 -3.69
C CYS A 106 14.00 -27.62 -2.44
N PHE A 107 14.35 -26.73 -1.50
CA PHE A 107 15.10 -27.10 -0.28
C PHE A 107 14.56 -26.54 1.05
N MET A 108 13.25 -26.39 1.20
CA MET A 108 12.63 -26.21 2.53
C MET A 108 11.65 -27.34 2.83
#